data_AF-A0A1G1HB63-F1
#
_entry.id   AF-A0A1G1HB63-F1
#
_cell.length_a   1.000
_cell.length_b   1.000
_cell.length_c   1.000
_cell.angle_alpha   90.00
_cell.angle_beta   90.00
_cell.angle_gamma   90.00
#
_symmetry.space_group_name_H-M   'P 1'
#
loop_
_entity.id
_entity.type
_entity.pdbx_description
1 polymer ?
#
loop_
_entity_poly.entity_id
_entity_poly.type
_entity_poly.pdbx_seq_one_letter_code
_entity_poly.pdbx_strand_id
1 'polypeptide(L)'
;MIFQSMKGGILCPDCMVSSGDPQVKLSPGAVGFYYHALRMEMDKVCRLKPSPGIMAELDEVFSAHTFNIIGKRLRSAEFFRSLASLQL
;
A
#
# COMPACT_ATOMS: atom_id res chain seq x y z
N MET A 1 -6.45 -6.63 -9.34
CA MET A 1 -5.24 -5.91 -9.79
C MET A 1 -4.09 -6.32 -8.87
N ILE A 2 -2.85 -6.30 -9.34
CA ILE A 2 -1.69 -6.79 -8.57
C ILE A 2 -0.70 -5.64 -8.41
N PHE A 3 -0.26 -5.38 -7.18
CA PHE A 3 0.75 -4.37 -6.93
C PHE A 3 2.16 -4.98 -7.00
N GLN A 4 3.02 -4.42 -7.85
CA GLN A 4 4.41 -4.83 -8.01
C GLN A 4 5.30 -4.01 -7.08
N SER A 5 5.58 -4.56 -5.90
CA SER A 5 6.37 -3.92 -4.84
C SER A 5 7.77 -3.51 -5.24
N MET A 6 8.41 -4.17 -6.22
CA MET A 6 9.72 -3.75 -6.73
C MET A 6 9.67 -2.51 -7.65
N LYS A 7 8.55 -2.31 -8.37
CA LYS A 7 8.42 -1.21 -9.34
C LYS A 7 7.50 -0.08 -8.87
N GLY A 8 6.74 -0.29 -7.79
CA GLY A 8 5.77 0.68 -7.28
C GLY A 8 4.55 0.88 -8.15
N GLY A 9 4.24 -0.09 -9.03
CA GLY A 9 3.16 -0.01 -10.02
C GLY A 9 2.07 -1.06 -9.84
N ILE A 10 0.92 -0.85 -10.48
CA ILE A 10 -0.20 -1.79 -10.48
C ILE A 10 -0.33 -2.41 -11.87
N LEU A 11 -0.43 -3.74 -11.91
CA LEU A 11 -0.63 -4.54 -13.13
C LEU A 11 -2.02 -5.19 -13.13
N CYS A 12 -2.61 -5.34 -14.31
CA CYS A 12 -3.75 -6.24 -14.47
C CYS A 12 -3.27 -7.70 -14.43
N PRO A 13 -4.18 -8.66 -14.17
CA PRO A 13 -3.82 -10.08 -14.15
C PRO A 13 -3.16 -10.54 -15.46
N ASP A 14 -3.59 -10.02 -16.61
CA ASP A 14 -3.08 -10.44 -17.93
C ASP A 14 -1.66 -9.91 -18.21
N CYS A 15 -1.31 -8.75 -17.65
CA CYS A 15 0.04 -8.19 -17.75
C CYS A 15 1.02 -8.79 -16.73
N MET A 16 0.51 -9.56 -15.76
CA MET A 16 1.33 -10.13 -14.72
C MET A 16 1.93 -11.45 -15.19
N VAL A 17 3.24 -11.43 -15.42
CA VAL A 17 4.04 -12.65 -15.62
C VAL A 17 4.47 -13.13 -14.23
N SER A 18 3.97 -14.29 -13.81
CA SER A 18 4.25 -14.83 -12.48
C SER A 18 5.73 -15.13 -12.32
N SER A 19 6.41 -14.40 -11.42
CA SER A 19 7.83 -14.59 -11.09
C SER A 19 8.05 -15.52 -9.88
N GLY A 20 6.98 -16.04 -9.27
CA GLY A 20 7.06 -16.84 -8.04
C GLY A 20 7.14 -16.01 -6.74
N ASP A 21 7.22 -14.68 -6.85
CA ASP A 21 7.22 -13.79 -5.70
C ASP A 21 5.81 -13.64 -5.07
N PRO A 22 5.72 -13.32 -3.76
CA PRO A 22 4.45 -13.01 -3.12
C PRO A 22 3.75 -11.85 -3.81
N GLN A 23 2.53 -12.08 -4.28
CA GLN A 23 1.73 -11.08 -4.98
C GLN A 23 0.71 -10.47 -4.05
N VAL A 24 0.77 -9.15 -3.88
CA VAL A 24 -0.25 -8.43 -3.12
C VAL A 24 -1.38 -8.03 -4.07
N LYS A 25 -2.56 -8.61 -3.85
CA LYS A 25 -3.75 -8.32 -4.62
C LYS A 25 -4.42 -7.07 -4.04
N LEU A 26 -4.76 -6.14 -4.92
CA LEU A 26 -5.57 -4.97 -4.58
C LEU A 26 -6.99 -5.12 -5.11
N SER A 27 -7.94 -4.79 -4.26
CA SER A 27 -9.35 -4.64 -4.60
C SER A 27 -9.57 -3.46 -5.56
N PRO A 28 -10.63 -3.48 -6.38
CA PRO A 28 -10.95 -2.35 -7.25
C PRO A 28 -11.12 -1.02 -6.49
N GLY A 29 -11.67 -1.09 -5.27
CA GLY A 29 -11.83 0.09 -4.40
C GLY A 29 -10.50 0.67 -3.95
N ALA A 30 -9.53 -0.17 -3.57
CA ALA A 30 -8.20 0.28 -3.20
C ALA A 30 -7.45 0.90 -4.38
N VAL A 31 -7.55 0.31 -5.58
CA VAL A 31 -6.96 0.88 -6.79
C VAL A 31 -7.60 2.23 -7.14
N GLY A 32 -8.93 2.33 -7.09
CA GLY A 32 -9.65 3.57 -7.34
C GLY A 32 -9.25 4.67 -6.37
N PHE A 33 -9.23 4.37 -5.07
CA PHE A 33 -8.77 5.31 -4.05
C PHE A 33 -7.33 5.78 -4.32
N TYR A 34 -6.40 4.86 -4.57
CA TYR A 34 -5.00 5.20 -4.84
C TYR A 34 -4.86 6.11 -6.05
N TYR A 35 -5.58 5.80 -7.14
CA TYR A 35 -5.56 6.58 -8.37
C TYR A 35 -6.09 8.01 -8.18
N HIS A 36 -7.13 8.18 -7.34
CA HIS A 36 -7.67 9.49 -6.98
C HIS A 36 -6.73 10.25 -6.04
N ALA A 37 -6.19 9.59 -5.01
CA ALA A 37 -5.26 10.18 -4.05
C ALA A 37 -4.01 10.75 -4.73
N LEU A 38 -3.46 10.05 -5.73
CA LEU A 38 -2.30 10.50 -6.52
C LEU A 38 -2.55 11.78 -7.34
N ARG A 39 -3.80 12.05 -7.70
CA ARG A 39 -4.18 13.17 -8.60
C ARG A 39 -4.80 14.35 -7.87
N MET A 40 -5.17 14.17 -6.62
CA MET A 40 -5.74 15.23 -5.81
C MET A 40 -4.67 16.16 -5.28
N GLU A 41 -5.01 17.43 -5.15
CA GLU A 41 -4.19 18.39 -4.41
C GLU A 41 -4.06 17.92 -2.95
N MET A 42 -2.85 18.02 -2.39
CA MET A 42 -2.51 17.46 -1.08
C MET A 42 -3.39 17.97 0.05
N ASP A 43 -3.78 19.24 0.02
CA ASP A 43 -4.69 19.87 0.97
C ASP A 43 -6.12 19.31 0.88
N LYS A 44 -6.47 18.68 -0.24
CA LYS A 44 -7.79 18.08 -0.46
C LYS A 44 -7.80 16.59 -0.12
N VAL A 45 -6.67 15.88 -0.10
CA VAL A 45 -6.60 14.41 0.07
C VAL A 45 -7.39 13.91 1.30
N CYS A 46 -7.42 14.70 2.38
CA CYS A 46 -8.19 14.40 3.59
C CYS A 46 -9.72 14.25 3.38
N ARG A 47 -10.24 14.69 2.22
CA ARG A 47 -11.65 14.53 1.82
C ARG A 47 -11.97 13.10 1.39
N LEU A 48 -10.97 12.32 0.95
CA LEU A 48 -11.18 10.92 0.64
C LEU A 48 -11.43 10.13 1.93
N LYS A 49 -12.48 9.31 1.94
CA LYS A 49 -12.89 8.49 3.08
C LYS A 49 -12.81 7.01 2.71
N PRO A 50 -11.61 6.42 2.66
CA PRO A 50 -11.46 5.00 2.39
C PRO A 50 -12.04 4.19 3.55
N SER A 51 -12.55 3.00 3.25
CA SER A 51 -12.91 2.06 4.29
C SER A 51 -11.65 1.56 5.02
N PRO A 52 -11.77 1.06 6.27
CA PRO A 52 -10.64 0.46 6.98
C PRO A 52 -9.96 -0.66 6.18
N GLY A 53 -10.73 -1.46 5.45
CA GLY A 53 -10.20 -2.51 4.58
C GLY A 53 -9.33 -1.96 3.44
N ILE A 54 -9.78 -0.89 2.76
CA ILE A 54 -8.98 -0.23 1.72
C ILE A 54 -7.69 0.33 2.30
N MET A 55 -7.74 0.94 3.49
CA MET A 55 -6.51 1.45 4.14
C MET A 55 -5.55 0.33 4.52
N ALA A 56 -6.05 -0.81 5.00
CA ALA A 56 -5.19 -1.95 5.32
C ALA A 56 -4.50 -2.52 4.07
N GLU A 57 -5.24 -2.68 2.97
CA GLU A 57 -4.67 -3.12 1.68
C GLU A 57 -3.54 -2.18 1.21
N LEU A 58 -3.75 -0.86 1.32
CA LEU A 58 -2.78 0.14 0.88
C LEU A 58 -1.56 0.24 1.80
N ASP A 59 -1.75 0.10 3.12
CA ASP A 59 -0.64 0.07 4.08
C ASP A 59 0.28 -1.14 3.84
N GLU A 60 -0.30 -2.31 3.54
CA GLU A 60 0.45 -3.52 3.21
C GLU A 60 1.34 -3.33 1.96
N VAL A 61 0.75 -2.87 0.85
CA VAL A 61 1.50 -2.68 -0.41
C VAL A 61 2.59 -1.61 -0.29
N PHE A 62 2.32 -0.50 0.40
CA PHE A 62 3.31 0.56 0.57
C PHE A 62 4.41 0.18 1.56
N SER A 63 4.08 -0.59 2.59
CA SER A 63 5.08 -1.17 3.48
C SER A 63 6.03 -2.09 2.71
N ALA A 64 5.49 -2.97 1.86
CA ALA A 64 6.29 -3.86 1.02
C ALA A 64 7.15 -3.08 0.01
N HIS A 65 6.58 -2.08 -0.66
CA HIS A 65 7.32 -1.22 -1.58
C HIS A 65 8.47 -0.49 -0.91
N THR A 66 8.19 0.12 0.25
CA THR A 66 9.17 0.86 1.04
C THR A 66 10.31 -0.04 1.48
N PHE A 67 9.99 -1.26 1.94
CA PHE A 67 11.01 -2.25 2.28
C PHE A 67 11.87 -2.61 1.07
N ASN A 68 11.28 -2.84 -0.10
CA ASN A 68 12.01 -3.20 -1.31
C ASN A 68 12.93 -2.06 -1.81
N ILE A 69 12.52 -0.79 -1.65
CA ILE A 69 13.36 0.35 -2.04
C ILE A 69 14.49 0.60 -1.03
N ILE A 70 14.18 0.54 0.28
CA ILE A 70 15.11 1.00 1.33
C ILE A 70 15.94 -0.17 1.91
N GLY A 71 15.50 -1.42 1.71
CA GLY A 71 16.12 -2.64 2.25
C GLY A 71 15.88 -2.86 3.75
N LYS A 72 15.06 -2.02 4.38
CA LYS A 72 14.74 -2.08 5.82
C LYS A 72 13.39 -1.44 6.09
N ARG A 73 12.81 -1.75 7.26
CA ARG A 73 11.62 -1.07 7.76
C ARG A 73 11.96 0.33 8.28
N LEU A 74 10.99 1.22 8.24
CA LEU A 74 11.11 2.55 8.82
C LEU A 74 11.06 2.45 10.35
N ARG A 75 12.06 3.03 11.04
CA ARG A 75 12.11 3.05 12.51
C ARG A 75 10.88 3.69 13.13
N SER A 76 10.33 4.72 12.49
CA SER A 76 9.07 5.35 12.93
C SER A 76 7.90 4.37 12.87
N ALA A 77 7.78 3.60 11.79
CA ALA A 77 6.73 2.60 11.65
C ALA A 77 6.90 1.42 12.62
N GLU A 78 8.14 1.04 12.96
CA GLU A 78 8.43 0.06 14.02
C GLU A 78 8.06 0.61 15.40
N PHE A 79 8.42 1.86 15.68
CA PHE A 79 8.06 2.54 16.93
C PHE A 79 6.53 2.62 17.12
N PHE A 80 5.78 3.09 16.12
CA PHE A 80 4.32 3.12 16.19
C PHE A 80 3.70 1.74 16.44
N ARG A 81 4.24 0.68 15.82
CA ARG A 81 3.79 -0.70 16.08
C ARG A 81 4.08 -1.14 17.52
N SER A 82 5.27 -0.81 18.06
CA SER A 82 5.59 -1.12 19.46
C SER A 82 4.64 -0.43 20.45
N LEU A 83 4.21 0.81 20.15
CA LEU A 83 3.23 1.52 20.97
C LEU A 83 1.83 0.89 20.88
N ALA A 84 1.39 0.49 19.69
CA ALA A 84 0.11 -0.18 19.52
C ALA A 84 0.06 -1.53 20.27
N SER A 85 1.18 -2.26 20.35
CA SER A 85 1.27 -3.51 21.13
C SER A 85 1.30 -3.31 22.65
N LEU A 86 1.49 -2.07 23.13
CA LEU A 86 1.52 -1.73 24.56
C LEU A 86 0.15 -1.25 25.08
N GLN A 87 -0.85 -1.08 24.20
CA GLN A 87 -2.22 -0.80 24.63
C GLN A 87 -2.89 -2.11 25.09
N LEU A 88 -2.82 -2.34 26.41
CA LEU A 88 -3.70 -3.24 27.18
C LEU A 88 -5.16 -2.79 27.08
#